data_AF-A0A2H9PLM8-F1
#
_entry.id   AF-A0A2H9PLM8-F1
#
_cell.length_a   1.000
_cell.length_b   1.000
_cell.length_c   1.000
_cell.angle_alpha   90.00
_cell.angle_beta   90.00
_cell.angle_gamma   90.00
#
_symmetry.space_group_name_H-M   'P 1'
#
loop_
_entity.id
_entity.type
_entity.pdbx_description
1 polymer ?
#
loop_
_entity_poly.entity_id
_entity_poly.type
_entity_poly.pdbx_seq_one_letter_code
_entity_poly.pdbx_strand_id
1 'polypeptide(L)'
;MRHLKRGLHLTLNAIKQHKSLFILMVILQLILLFSVTYISINYQIKIINNAQQIMEPLQSANFNVTSIQAGQPFTTEILEVYQGYKSMIKYIWQLIFWLSSLFILFNGALWIISQRMLGYKNWKGQILKFLTTSIILIVPFFLAAYYLLKLFLGMELAAEIFSIILQVVIWAFFVLYFFIITAYAFIDAKSWKEFVKSIYKVGIRRIYFTLIVTLINLVLIFLGLLLIYYTANEETLLPLMVLAALLFVVVILLTRIFWIACLKEINSEKNIP
;
A
#
# COMPACT_ATOMS: atom_id res chain seq x y z
N MET A 1 -16.65 -3.20 22.73
CA MET A 1 -15.92 -4.34 23.35
C MET A 1 -16.45 -5.71 22.96
N ARG A 2 -17.78 -5.97 22.95
CA ARG A 2 -18.32 -7.30 22.55
C ARG A 2 -17.85 -7.74 21.15
N HIS A 3 -17.91 -6.85 20.15
CA HIS A 3 -17.40 -7.12 18.80
C HIS A 3 -15.89 -7.46 18.75
N LEU A 4 -15.05 -6.85 19.61
CA LEU A 4 -13.61 -7.18 19.66
C LEU A 4 -13.38 -8.60 20.17
N LYS A 5 -14.04 -8.97 21.28
CA LYS A 5 -13.93 -10.30 21.87
C LYS A 5 -14.44 -11.38 20.90
N ARG A 6 -15.57 -11.12 20.24
CA ARG A 6 -16.14 -12.02 19.23
C ARG A 6 -15.25 -12.10 17.98
N GLY A 7 -14.77 -10.96 17.48
CA GLY A 7 -13.86 -10.90 16.35
C GLY A 7 -12.58 -11.70 16.58
N LEU A 8 -12.00 -11.60 17.79
CA LEU A 8 -10.84 -12.40 18.19
C LEU A 8 -11.17 -13.90 18.22
N HIS A 9 -12.29 -14.27 18.82
CA HIS A 9 -12.74 -15.67 18.88
C HIS A 9 -12.97 -16.26 17.48
N LEU A 10 -13.66 -15.53 16.60
CA LEU A 10 -13.88 -15.91 15.21
C LEU A 10 -12.57 -16.07 14.44
N THR A 11 -11.62 -15.15 14.65
CA THR A 11 -10.28 -15.21 14.03
C THR A 11 -9.53 -16.47 14.44
N LEU A 12 -9.47 -16.75 15.74
CA LEU A 12 -8.78 -17.93 16.26
C LEU A 12 -9.45 -19.23 15.82
N ASN A 13 -10.79 -19.27 15.80
CA ASN A 13 -11.54 -20.44 15.33
C ASN A 13 -11.31 -20.68 13.84
N ALA A 14 -11.34 -19.63 13.00
CA ALA A 14 -11.09 -19.73 11.57
C ALA A 14 -9.70 -20.31 11.26
N ILE A 15 -8.67 -19.87 11.99
CA ILE A 15 -7.30 -20.39 11.84
C ILE A 15 -7.22 -21.85 12.30
N LYS A 16 -7.83 -22.20 13.43
CA LYS A 16 -7.84 -23.57 13.95
C LYS A 16 -8.55 -24.55 13.00
N GLN A 17 -9.68 -24.13 12.41
CA GLN A 17 -10.47 -24.95 11.50
C GLN A 17 -9.83 -25.07 10.11
N HIS A 18 -9.13 -24.04 9.64
CA HIS A 18 -8.58 -23.96 8.28
C HIS A 18 -7.06 -23.75 8.25
N LYS A 19 -6.31 -24.58 8.99
CA LYS A 19 -4.84 -24.48 9.10
C LYS A 19 -4.12 -24.45 7.74
N SER A 20 -4.57 -25.26 6.78
CA SER A 20 -3.98 -25.32 5.44
C SER A 20 -4.15 -24.01 4.66
N LEU A 21 -5.32 -23.37 4.75
CA LEU A 21 -5.56 -22.05 4.14
C LEU A 21 -4.70 -20.97 4.80
N PHE A 22 -4.52 -21.05 6.12
CA PHE A 22 -3.65 -20.10 6.83
C PHE A 22 -2.18 -20.25 6.41
N ILE A 23 -1.66 -21.49 6.30
CA ILE A 23 -0.30 -21.74 5.80
C ILE A 23 -0.14 -21.23 4.37
N LEU A 24 -1.13 -21.47 3.50
CA LEU A 24 -1.13 -20.92 2.13
C LEU A 24 -1.07 -19.38 2.14
N MET A 25 -1.80 -18.71 3.04
CA MET A 25 -1.73 -17.25 3.19
C MET A 25 -0.34 -16.79 3.64
N VAL A 26 0.33 -17.51 4.54
CA VAL A 26 1.72 -17.21 4.96
C VAL A 26 2.66 -17.28 3.76
N ILE A 27 2.59 -18.36 2.98
CA ILE A 27 3.43 -18.55 1.79
C ILE A 27 3.16 -17.44 0.76
N LEU A 28 1.88 -17.15 0.47
CA LEU A 28 1.52 -16.09 -0.47
C LEU A 28 1.97 -14.70 0.00
N GLN A 29 1.91 -14.42 1.30
CA GLN A 29 2.36 -13.16 1.88
C GLN A 29 3.89 -13.02 1.80
N LEU A 30 4.64 -14.11 2.00
CA LEU A 30 6.09 -14.13 1.80
C LEU A 30 6.45 -13.89 0.33
N ILE A 31 5.82 -14.61 -0.60
CA ILE A 31 6.04 -14.42 -2.04
C ILE A 31 5.75 -12.97 -2.44
N LEU A 32 4.64 -12.39 -1.95
CA LEU A 32 4.30 -11.00 -2.20
C LEU A 32 5.39 -10.05 -1.67
N LEU A 33 5.84 -10.22 -0.41
CA LEU A 33 6.88 -9.38 0.18
C LEU A 33 8.21 -9.46 -0.58
N PHE A 34 8.67 -10.66 -0.91
CA PHE A 34 9.89 -10.84 -1.70
C PHE A 34 9.76 -10.24 -3.10
N SER A 35 8.62 -10.44 -3.77
CA SER A 35 8.38 -9.88 -5.10
C SER A 35 8.35 -8.35 -5.09
N VAL A 36 7.65 -7.75 -4.12
CA VAL A 36 7.59 -6.29 -3.96
C VAL A 36 8.96 -5.72 -3.67
N THR A 37 9.72 -6.35 -2.76
CA THR A 37 11.08 -5.90 -2.40
C THR A 37 12.02 -5.98 -3.59
N TYR A 38 12.05 -7.13 -4.27
CA TYR A 38 12.89 -7.34 -5.45
C TYR A 38 12.59 -6.35 -6.58
N ILE A 39 11.31 -6.17 -6.92
CA ILE A 39 10.90 -5.21 -7.94
C ILE A 39 11.26 -3.78 -7.51
N SER A 40 10.97 -3.40 -6.27
CA SER A 40 11.25 -2.06 -5.77
C SER A 40 12.73 -1.73 -5.83
N ILE A 41 13.61 -2.59 -5.30
CA ILE A 41 15.07 -2.37 -5.32
C ILE A 41 15.59 -2.28 -6.76
N ASN A 42 15.21 -3.21 -7.64
CA ASN A 42 15.68 -3.24 -9.02
C ASN A 42 15.32 -1.96 -9.79
N TYR A 43 14.08 -1.47 -9.65
CA TYR A 43 13.67 -0.23 -10.31
C TYR A 43 14.18 1.02 -9.60
N GLN A 44 14.33 1.02 -8.28
CA GLN A 44 14.94 2.13 -7.54
C GLN A 44 16.38 2.36 -7.99
N ILE A 45 17.21 1.30 -8.09
CA ILE A 45 18.58 1.40 -8.60
C ILE A 45 18.59 1.98 -10.02
N LYS A 46 17.71 1.48 -10.91
CA LYS A 46 17.60 2.02 -12.27
C LYS A 46 17.21 3.50 -12.28
N ILE A 47 16.26 3.90 -11.46
CA ILE A 47 15.82 5.30 -11.34
C ILE A 47 16.98 6.18 -10.84
N ILE A 48 17.71 5.75 -9.80
CA ILE A 48 18.86 6.48 -9.25
C ILE A 48 19.97 6.64 -10.30
N ASN A 49 20.34 5.57 -10.99
CA ASN A 49 21.39 5.64 -12.02
C ASN A 49 21.01 6.60 -13.16
N ASN A 50 19.74 6.61 -13.58
CA ASN A 50 19.27 7.56 -14.60
C ASN A 50 19.14 8.99 -14.06
N ALA A 51 18.86 9.16 -12.77
CA ALA A 51 18.90 10.47 -12.11
C ALA A 51 20.34 11.01 -12.06
N GLN A 52 21.34 10.17 -11.81
CA GLN A 52 22.75 10.55 -11.87
C GLN A 52 23.17 11.00 -13.27
N GLN A 53 22.74 10.29 -14.32
CA GLN A 53 22.95 10.70 -15.72
C GLN A 53 22.33 12.07 -16.08
N ILE A 54 21.33 12.53 -15.30
CA ILE A 54 20.76 13.87 -15.46
C ILE A 54 21.55 14.88 -14.62
N MET A 55 21.90 14.52 -13.38
CA MET A 55 22.52 15.42 -12.43
C MET A 55 23.98 15.74 -12.76
N GLU A 56 24.78 14.75 -13.15
CA GLU A 56 26.21 14.93 -13.39
C GLU A 56 26.50 15.94 -14.51
N PRO A 57 25.85 15.87 -15.70
CA PRO A 57 26.09 16.85 -16.76
C PRO A 57 25.55 18.25 -16.46
N LEU A 58 24.56 18.36 -15.57
CA LEU A 58 24.00 19.64 -15.13
C LEU A 58 24.86 20.30 -14.05
N GLN A 59 25.54 19.51 -13.22
CA GLN A 59 26.50 20.03 -12.24
C GLN A 59 27.76 20.59 -12.90
N SER A 60 28.18 20.02 -14.03
CA SER A 60 29.30 20.52 -14.84
C SER A 60 28.88 21.53 -15.92
N ALA A 61 27.59 21.90 -15.99
CA ALA A 61 27.09 22.80 -17.02
C ALA A 61 27.66 24.22 -16.89
N ASN A 62 27.83 24.87 -18.03
CA ASN A 62 28.28 26.25 -18.11
C ASN A 62 27.11 27.20 -17.86
N PHE A 63 27.07 27.82 -16.68
CA PHE A 63 26.08 28.85 -16.33
C PHE A 63 26.56 30.28 -16.67
N ASN A 64 27.74 30.46 -17.28
CA ASN A 64 28.25 31.78 -17.65
C ASN A 64 27.56 32.30 -18.93
N VAL A 65 26.73 33.32 -18.75
CA VAL A 65 25.95 33.95 -19.82
C VAL A 65 26.83 34.48 -20.96
N THR A 66 27.99 35.08 -20.66
CA THR A 66 28.91 35.62 -21.67
C THR A 66 29.51 34.49 -22.53
N SER A 67 29.87 33.38 -21.91
CA SER A 67 30.38 32.20 -22.63
C SER A 67 29.31 31.58 -23.52
N ILE A 68 28.06 31.48 -23.04
CA ILE A 68 26.93 30.98 -23.83
C ILE A 68 26.64 31.90 -25.02
N GLN A 69 26.64 33.22 -24.81
CA GLN A 69 26.44 34.21 -25.89
C GLN A 69 27.60 34.18 -26.90
N ALA A 70 28.80 33.81 -26.47
CA ALA A 70 29.94 33.56 -27.34
C ALA A 70 29.87 32.21 -28.09
N GLY A 71 28.78 31.45 -27.95
CA GLY A 71 28.54 30.20 -28.66
C GLY A 71 29.04 28.94 -27.97
N GLN A 72 29.52 29.02 -26.72
CA GLN A 72 29.81 27.81 -25.95
C GLN A 72 28.50 27.12 -25.52
N PRO A 73 28.39 25.79 -25.64
CA PRO A 73 27.18 25.08 -25.27
C PRO A 73 26.95 25.15 -23.75
N PHE A 74 25.68 25.17 -23.34
CA PHE A 74 25.28 25.08 -21.92
C PHE A 74 25.79 23.78 -21.28
N THR A 75 25.65 22.66 -21.99
CA THR A 75 26.24 21.37 -21.65
C THR A 75 26.58 20.62 -22.93
N THR A 76 27.67 19.86 -22.93
CA THR A 76 28.08 19.02 -24.06
C THR A 76 27.24 17.74 -24.17
N GLU A 77 26.54 17.35 -23.11
CA GLU A 77 25.90 16.04 -22.95
C GLU A 77 24.36 16.14 -22.87
N ILE A 78 23.76 17.13 -23.55
CA ILE A 78 22.30 17.36 -23.48
C ILE A 78 21.47 16.15 -23.95
N LEU A 79 22.03 15.36 -24.88
CA LEU A 79 21.41 14.13 -25.35
C LEU A 79 21.34 13.08 -24.22
N GLU A 80 22.36 12.99 -23.39
CA GLU A 80 22.43 12.06 -22.26
C GLU A 80 21.41 12.46 -21.19
N VAL A 81 21.31 13.76 -20.87
CA VAL A 81 20.28 14.30 -19.97
C VAL A 81 18.88 13.92 -20.44
N TYR A 82 18.58 14.11 -21.72
CA TYR A 82 17.28 13.77 -22.28
C TYR A 82 17.00 12.26 -22.26
N GLN A 83 18.00 11.42 -22.60
CA GLN A 83 17.88 9.97 -22.56
C GLN A 83 17.70 9.44 -21.14
N GLY A 84 18.45 9.98 -20.18
CA GLY A 84 18.33 9.67 -18.75
C GLY A 84 16.92 9.99 -18.24
N TYR A 85 16.39 11.18 -18.56
CA TYR A 85 15.03 11.57 -18.18
C TYR A 85 13.96 10.63 -18.76
N LYS A 86 14.03 10.34 -20.06
CA LYS A 86 13.08 9.44 -20.74
C LYS A 86 13.11 8.03 -20.15
N SER A 87 14.31 7.53 -19.86
CA SER A 87 14.51 6.20 -19.27
C SER A 87 14.04 6.15 -17.82
N MET A 88 14.31 7.19 -17.03
CA MET A 88 13.81 7.33 -15.66
C MET A 88 12.27 7.27 -15.62
N ILE A 89 11.58 8.05 -16.46
CA ILE A 89 10.10 8.01 -16.55
C ILE A 89 9.60 6.61 -16.92
N LYS A 90 10.25 5.98 -17.90
CA LYS A 90 9.90 4.61 -18.31
C LYS A 90 10.00 3.65 -17.13
N TYR A 91 11.08 3.72 -16.33
CA TYR A 91 11.27 2.86 -15.17
C TYR A 91 10.28 3.14 -14.03
N ILE A 92 9.88 4.40 -13.82
CA ILE A 92 8.81 4.75 -12.87
C ILE A 92 7.49 4.10 -13.30
N TRP A 93 7.10 4.21 -14.57
CA TRP A 93 5.88 3.58 -15.07
C TRP A 93 5.92 2.06 -14.98
N GLN A 94 7.07 1.45 -15.28
CA GLN A 94 7.25 0.01 -15.12
C GLN A 94 7.15 -0.41 -13.65
N LEU A 95 7.74 0.34 -12.72
CA LEU A 95 7.61 0.10 -11.28
C LEU A 95 6.13 0.16 -10.85
N ILE A 96 5.41 1.22 -11.22
CA ILE A 96 3.98 1.38 -10.90
C ILE A 96 3.16 0.21 -11.45
N PHE A 97 3.38 -0.17 -12.71
CA PHE A 97 2.68 -1.28 -13.35
C PHE A 97 2.91 -2.60 -12.62
N TRP A 98 4.17 -2.93 -12.31
CA TRP A 98 4.52 -4.17 -11.64
C TRP A 98 4.00 -4.22 -10.19
N LEU A 99 4.16 -3.14 -9.43
CA LEU A 99 3.63 -3.06 -8.06
C LEU A 99 2.10 -3.15 -8.03
N SER A 100 1.41 -2.47 -8.96
CA SER A 100 -0.04 -2.53 -9.08
C SER A 100 -0.52 -3.94 -9.45
N SER A 101 0.19 -4.62 -10.36
CA SER A 101 -0.12 -5.99 -10.75
C SER A 101 0.07 -6.97 -9.59
N LEU A 102 1.19 -6.88 -8.87
CA LEU A 102 1.44 -7.69 -7.67
C LEU A 102 0.37 -7.43 -6.59
N PHE A 103 0.02 -6.17 -6.36
CA PHE A 103 -1.03 -5.79 -5.41
C PHE A 103 -2.37 -6.43 -5.80
N ILE A 104 -2.81 -6.29 -7.06
CA ILE A 104 -4.09 -6.83 -7.51
C ILE A 104 -4.12 -8.37 -7.38
N LEU A 105 -3.08 -9.05 -7.85
CA LEU A 105 -3.04 -10.51 -7.89
C LEU A 105 -2.90 -11.13 -6.49
N PHE A 106 -1.83 -10.79 -5.78
CA PHE A 106 -1.52 -11.44 -4.51
C PHE A 106 -2.34 -10.88 -3.35
N ASN A 107 -2.53 -9.56 -3.26
CA ASN A 107 -3.35 -9.00 -2.18
C ASN A 107 -4.82 -9.39 -2.38
N GLY A 108 -5.31 -9.38 -3.63
CA GLY A 108 -6.65 -9.87 -3.97
C GLY A 108 -6.85 -11.33 -3.55
N ALA A 109 -5.90 -12.21 -3.89
CA ALA A 109 -5.93 -13.61 -3.45
C ALA A 109 -5.95 -13.72 -1.92
N LEU A 110 -5.09 -12.99 -1.22
CA LEU A 110 -5.03 -13.00 0.24
C LEU A 110 -6.35 -12.55 0.89
N TRP A 111 -7.00 -11.51 0.36
CA TRP A 111 -8.32 -11.06 0.85
C TRP A 111 -9.40 -12.12 0.62
N ILE A 112 -9.44 -12.75 -0.56
CA ILE A 112 -10.41 -13.80 -0.87
C ILE A 112 -10.20 -15.03 0.02
N ILE A 113 -8.95 -15.45 0.24
CA ILE A 113 -8.66 -16.59 1.13
C ILE A 113 -9.03 -16.24 2.58
N SER A 114 -8.77 -15.00 3.03
CA SER A 114 -9.19 -14.54 4.36
C SER A 114 -10.70 -14.61 4.56
N GLN A 115 -11.48 -14.23 3.53
CA GLN A 115 -12.93 -14.38 3.53
C GLN A 115 -13.31 -15.87 3.54
N ARG A 116 -12.66 -16.72 2.76
CA ARG A 116 -12.94 -18.15 2.74
C ARG A 116 -12.69 -18.82 4.09
N MET A 117 -11.66 -18.41 4.82
CA MET A 117 -11.39 -18.88 6.18
C MET A 117 -12.53 -18.57 7.16
N LEU A 118 -13.34 -17.54 6.90
CA LEU A 118 -14.51 -17.20 7.71
C LEU A 118 -15.81 -17.85 7.18
N GLY A 119 -15.72 -18.84 6.28
CA GLY A 119 -16.84 -19.66 5.83
C GLY A 119 -17.56 -19.19 4.55
N TYR A 120 -17.04 -18.18 3.86
CA TYR A 120 -17.70 -17.61 2.67
C TYR A 120 -17.28 -18.32 1.36
N LYS A 121 -18.25 -18.63 0.49
CA LYS A 121 -18.02 -19.53 -0.67
C LYS A 121 -18.00 -18.87 -2.06
N ASN A 122 -18.60 -17.68 -2.24
CA ASN A 122 -18.74 -17.07 -3.57
C ASN A 122 -17.52 -16.25 -4.01
N TRP A 123 -16.48 -16.93 -4.52
CA TRP A 123 -15.22 -16.29 -4.90
C TRP A 123 -15.32 -15.40 -6.16
N LYS A 124 -16.15 -15.76 -7.15
CA LYS A 124 -16.27 -14.98 -8.40
C LYS A 124 -16.80 -13.57 -8.15
N GLY A 125 -17.85 -13.45 -7.35
CA GLY A 125 -18.43 -12.15 -6.96
C GLY A 125 -17.47 -11.31 -6.11
N GLN A 126 -16.61 -11.96 -5.31
CA GLN A 126 -15.59 -11.29 -4.50
C GLN A 126 -14.47 -10.68 -5.36
N ILE A 127 -13.99 -11.41 -6.38
CA ILE A 127 -12.97 -10.90 -7.32
C ILE A 127 -13.47 -9.61 -7.99
N LEU A 128 -14.68 -9.64 -8.54
CA LEU A 128 -15.22 -8.49 -9.26
C LEU A 128 -15.31 -7.26 -8.33
N LYS A 129 -15.82 -7.42 -7.11
CA LYS A 129 -15.90 -6.32 -6.14
C LYS A 129 -14.54 -5.83 -5.69
N PHE A 130 -13.59 -6.73 -5.48
CA PHE A 130 -12.21 -6.36 -5.15
C PHE A 130 -11.60 -5.51 -6.26
N LEU A 131 -11.68 -5.96 -7.51
CA LEU A 131 -11.15 -5.24 -8.67
C LEU A 131 -11.83 -3.88 -8.87
N THR A 132 -13.15 -3.84 -8.88
CA THR A 132 -13.91 -2.60 -9.05
C THR A 132 -13.61 -1.61 -7.93
N THR A 133 -13.57 -2.06 -6.67
CA THR A 133 -13.22 -1.19 -5.53
C THR A 133 -11.80 -0.68 -5.63
N SER A 134 -10.84 -1.56 -6.00
CA SER A 134 -9.44 -1.18 -6.23
C SER A 134 -9.37 -0.08 -7.28
N ILE A 135 -9.98 -0.29 -8.45
CA ILE A 135 -9.93 0.65 -9.59
C ILE A 135 -10.59 1.98 -9.22
N ILE A 136 -11.82 1.95 -8.69
CA ILE A 136 -12.60 3.16 -8.37
C ILE A 136 -11.89 4.02 -7.32
N LEU A 137 -11.22 3.42 -6.34
CA LEU A 137 -10.58 4.18 -5.26
C LEU A 137 -9.15 4.56 -5.62
N ILE A 138 -8.38 3.65 -6.21
CA ILE A 138 -6.94 3.83 -6.44
C ILE A 138 -6.66 4.69 -7.68
N VAL A 139 -7.38 4.49 -8.80
CA VAL A 139 -7.08 5.21 -10.06
C VAL A 139 -7.31 6.72 -9.94
N PRO A 140 -8.45 7.22 -9.41
CA PRO A 140 -8.64 8.66 -9.24
C PRO A 140 -7.59 9.29 -8.32
N PHE A 141 -7.17 8.57 -7.27
CA PHE A 141 -6.11 9.04 -6.39
C PHE A 141 -4.76 9.16 -7.12
N PHE A 142 -4.36 8.16 -7.92
CA PHE A 142 -3.13 8.24 -8.70
C PHE A 142 -3.18 9.35 -9.76
N LEU A 143 -4.31 9.53 -10.42
CA LEU A 143 -4.48 10.64 -11.37
C LEU A 143 -4.35 11.99 -10.65
N ALA A 144 -5.04 12.17 -9.52
CA ALA A 144 -4.94 13.39 -8.73
C ALA A 144 -3.51 13.64 -8.24
N ALA A 145 -2.85 12.63 -7.67
CA ALA A 145 -1.46 12.72 -7.23
C ALA A 145 -0.50 13.05 -8.38
N TYR A 146 -0.68 12.44 -9.55
CA TYR A 146 0.10 12.73 -10.74
C TYR A 146 -0.08 14.18 -11.22
N TYR A 147 -1.33 14.64 -11.34
CA TYR A 147 -1.61 16.02 -11.75
C TYR A 147 -1.09 17.04 -10.75
N LEU A 148 -1.25 16.77 -9.45
CA LEU A 148 -0.69 17.59 -8.39
C LEU A 148 0.83 17.68 -8.53
N LEU A 149 1.54 16.55 -8.56
CA LEU A 149 3.00 16.54 -8.71
C LEU A 149 3.46 17.26 -9.98
N LYS A 150 2.78 17.04 -11.11
CA LYS A 150 3.10 17.71 -12.38
C LYS A 150 2.91 19.23 -12.28
N LEU A 151 1.81 19.67 -11.68
CA LEU A 151 1.53 21.09 -11.45
C LEU A 151 2.63 21.72 -10.59
N PHE A 152 3.06 21.01 -9.53
CA PHE A 152 4.08 21.49 -8.61
C PHE A 152 5.48 21.53 -9.19
N LEU A 153 5.84 20.59 -10.07
CA LEU A 153 7.11 20.65 -10.80
C LEU A 153 7.16 21.80 -11.81
N GLY A 154 6.01 22.28 -12.29
CA GLY A 154 5.92 23.43 -13.20
C GLY A 154 5.89 24.78 -12.50
N MET A 155 5.74 24.80 -11.18
CA MET A 155 5.74 26.01 -10.36
C MET A 155 7.06 26.10 -9.60
N GLU A 156 7.69 27.27 -9.58
CA GLU A 156 8.89 27.53 -8.75
C GLU A 156 8.48 27.61 -7.26
N LEU A 157 7.98 26.52 -6.71
CA LEU A 157 7.56 26.46 -5.32
C LEU A 157 8.75 26.36 -4.38
N ALA A 158 8.67 27.11 -3.27
CA ALA A 158 9.53 26.89 -2.13
C ALA A 158 9.39 25.44 -1.61
N ALA A 159 10.50 24.86 -1.15
CA ALA A 159 10.57 23.48 -0.66
C ALA A 159 9.58 23.20 0.50
N GLU A 160 9.30 24.20 1.33
CA GLU A 160 8.34 24.11 2.44
C GLU A 160 6.91 23.85 1.94
N ILE A 161 6.48 24.56 0.89
CA ILE A 161 5.15 24.39 0.30
C ILE A 161 5.02 22.99 -0.28
N PHE A 162 6.05 22.53 -1.01
CA PHE A 162 6.09 21.17 -1.55
C PHE A 162 5.97 20.10 -0.46
N SER A 163 6.66 20.27 0.67
CA SER A 163 6.58 19.36 1.82
C SER A 163 5.16 19.29 2.40
N ILE A 164 4.50 20.43 2.61
CA ILE A 164 3.12 20.50 3.12
C ILE A 164 2.16 19.76 2.18
N ILE A 165 2.27 20.00 0.88
CA ILE A 165 1.45 19.32 -0.13
C ILE A 165 1.66 17.81 -0.06
N LEU A 166 2.92 17.36 -0.01
CA LEU A 166 3.24 15.95 0.04
C LEU A 166 2.61 15.29 1.28
N GLN A 167 2.66 15.96 2.43
CA GLN A 167 1.98 15.51 3.64
C GLN A 167 0.46 15.40 3.45
N VAL A 168 -0.17 16.38 2.80
CA VAL A 168 -1.62 16.33 2.48
C VAL A 168 -1.95 15.12 1.60
N VAL A 169 -1.14 14.85 0.57
CA VAL A 169 -1.31 13.67 -0.30
C VAL A 169 -1.17 12.37 0.50
N ILE A 170 -0.22 12.29 1.43
CA ILE A 170 -0.03 11.13 2.31
C ILE A 170 -1.25 10.93 3.23
N TRP A 171 -1.75 11.99 3.87
CA TRP A 171 -2.94 11.90 4.72
C TRP A 171 -4.19 11.51 3.93
N ALA A 172 -4.37 12.06 2.73
CA ALA A 172 -5.43 11.66 1.82
C ALA A 172 -5.34 10.17 1.45
N PHE A 173 -4.13 9.66 1.21
CA PHE A 173 -3.89 8.23 0.97
C PHE A 173 -4.30 7.36 2.16
N PHE A 174 -4.00 7.76 3.40
CA PHE A 174 -4.41 7.01 4.59
C PHE A 174 -5.94 6.94 4.75
N VAL A 175 -6.64 8.05 4.49
CA VAL A 175 -8.11 8.09 4.49
C VAL A 175 -8.68 7.17 3.41
N LEU A 176 -8.13 7.23 2.19
CA LEU A 176 -8.51 6.36 1.10
C LEU A 176 -8.27 4.88 1.44
N TYR A 177 -7.10 4.57 2.01
CA TYR A 177 -6.71 3.23 2.41
C TYR A 177 -7.69 2.67 3.45
N PHE A 178 -8.11 3.48 4.43
CA PHE A 178 -9.15 3.11 5.40
C PHE A 178 -10.46 2.67 4.74
N PHE A 179 -10.93 3.40 3.72
CA PHE A 179 -12.12 3.02 2.97
C PHE A 179 -11.90 1.76 2.12
N ILE A 180 -10.74 1.60 1.51
CA ILE A 180 -10.35 0.40 0.75
C ILE A 180 -10.41 -0.84 1.64
N ILE A 181 -9.74 -0.84 2.80
CA ILE A 181 -9.72 -2.01 3.69
C ILE A 181 -11.10 -2.29 4.29
N THR A 182 -11.92 -1.26 4.53
CA THR A 182 -13.31 -1.42 4.97
C THR A 182 -14.14 -2.08 3.88
N ALA A 183 -13.98 -1.66 2.63
CA ALA A 183 -14.65 -2.28 1.50
C ALA A 183 -14.23 -3.74 1.30
N TYR A 184 -12.94 -4.05 1.42
CA TYR A 184 -12.45 -5.42 1.31
C TYR A 184 -12.99 -6.37 2.37
N ALA A 185 -13.38 -5.86 3.55
CA ALA A 185 -14.04 -6.67 4.57
C ALA A 185 -15.43 -7.17 4.16
N PHE A 186 -16.09 -6.53 3.18
CA PHE A 186 -17.46 -6.83 2.75
C PHE A 186 -17.59 -7.36 1.32
N ILE A 187 -16.49 -7.70 0.64
CA ILE A 187 -16.52 -8.21 -0.75
C ILE A 187 -17.41 -9.46 -0.91
N ASP A 188 -17.69 -10.18 0.17
CA ASP A 188 -18.56 -11.35 0.21
C ASP A 188 -20.08 -11.04 0.29
N ALA A 189 -20.49 -9.77 0.36
CA ALA A 189 -21.92 -9.39 0.39
C ALA A 189 -22.73 -10.01 -0.77
N LYS A 190 -24.04 -10.23 -0.65
CA LYS A 190 -24.77 -10.93 -1.71
C LYS A 190 -24.97 -10.06 -2.96
N SER A 191 -25.21 -8.77 -2.76
CA SER A 191 -25.45 -7.80 -3.84
C SER A 191 -24.56 -6.55 -3.72
N TRP A 192 -24.42 -5.79 -4.81
CA TRP A 192 -23.74 -4.48 -4.80
C TRP A 192 -24.41 -3.47 -3.88
N LYS A 193 -25.75 -3.51 -3.79
CA LYS A 193 -26.51 -2.66 -2.87
C LYS A 193 -26.16 -2.95 -1.41
N GLU A 194 -26.09 -4.22 -1.02
CA GLU A 194 -25.67 -4.63 0.32
C GLU A 194 -24.21 -4.31 0.60
N PHE A 195 -23.34 -4.45 -0.40
CA PHE A 195 -21.93 -4.11 -0.32
C PHE A 195 -21.72 -2.63 0.05
N VAL A 196 -22.27 -1.72 -0.76
CA VAL A 196 -22.17 -0.27 -0.53
C VAL A 196 -22.85 0.12 0.78
N LYS A 197 -24.03 -0.45 1.10
CA LYS A 197 -24.72 -0.20 2.36
C LYS A 197 -23.89 -0.61 3.58
N SER A 198 -23.17 -1.74 3.51
CA SER A 198 -22.31 -2.22 4.59
C SER A 198 -21.09 -1.32 4.77
N ILE A 199 -20.46 -0.90 3.67
CA ILE A 199 -19.34 0.06 3.69
C ILE A 199 -19.78 1.38 4.33
N TYR A 200 -20.90 1.95 3.89
CA TYR A 200 -21.42 3.19 4.46
C TYR A 200 -21.77 3.04 5.95
N LYS A 201 -22.47 1.96 6.32
CA LYS A 201 -22.88 1.73 7.71
C LYS A 201 -21.67 1.59 8.64
N VAL A 202 -20.64 0.84 8.23
CA VAL A 202 -19.50 0.51 9.10
C VAL A 202 -18.37 1.54 8.99
N GLY A 203 -18.06 1.98 7.77
CA GLY A 203 -16.98 2.94 7.51
C GLY A 203 -17.33 4.39 7.85
N ILE A 204 -18.61 4.79 7.76
CA ILE A 204 -19.04 6.18 8.01
C ILE A 204 -19.92 6.25 9.26
N ARG A 205 -21.09 5.59 9.26
CA ARG A 205 -22.05 5.72 10.36
C ARG A 205 -21.54 5.15 11.69
N ARG A 206 -20.67 4.13 11.64
CA ARG A 206 -20.06 3.49 12.81
C ARG A 206 -18.53 3.61 12.80
N ILE A 207 -18.02 4.71 12.24
CA ILE A 207 -16.59 4.96 12.08
C ILE A 207 -15.82 4.83 13.40
N TYR A 208 -16.40 5.25 14.53
CA TYR A 208 -15.76 5.19 15.84
C TYR A 208 -15.40 3.76 16.27
N PHE A 209 -16.26 2.76 16.00
CA PHE A 209 -15.93 1.36 16.28
C PHE A 209 -14.85 0.84 15.33
N THR A 210 -14.97 1.18 14.04
CA THR A 210 -14.02 0.77 13.01
C THR A 210 -12.62 1.35 13.28
N LEU A 211 -12.53 2.62 13.71
CA LEU A 211 -11.28 3.30 14.09
C LEU A 211 -10.59 2.62 15.27
N ILE A 212 -11.32 2.17 16.29
CA ILE A 212 -10.72 1.43 17.41
C ILE A 212 -10.06 0.14 16.89
N VAL A 213 -10.71 -0.60 15.99
CA VAL A 213 -10.12 -1.79 15.37
C VAL A 213 -8.89 -1.40 14.54
N THR A 214 -8.93 -0.28 13.82
CA THR A 214 -7.82 0.21 13.01
C THR A 214 -6.61 0.54 13.88
N LEU A 215 -6.82 1.25 15.00
CA LEU A 215 -5.77 1.61 15.93
C LEU A 215 -5.10 0.37 16.55
N ILE A 216 -5.89 -0.64 16.96
CA ILE A 216 -5.33 -1.90 17.47
C ILE A 216 -4.46 -2.57 16.41
N ASN A 217 -4.94 -2.67 15.17
CA ASN A 217 -4.17 -3.26 14.08
C ASN A 217 -2.90 -2.46 13.77
N LEU A 218 -2.98 -1.13 13.75
CA LEU A 218 -1.83 -0.24 13.53
C LEU A 218 -0.78 -0.40 14.63
N VAL A 219 -1.18 -0.47 15.89
CA VAL A 219 -0.25 -0.70 17.01
C VAL A 219 0.46 -2.05 16.85
N LEU A 220 -0.25 -3.12 16.52
CA LEU A 220 0.36 -4.44 16.31
C LEU A 220 1.36 -4.44 15.15
N ILE A 221 1.01 -3.81 14.02
CA ILE A 221 1.90 -3.65 12.86
C ILE A 221 3.12 -2.81 13.25
N PHE A 222 2.92 -1.69 13.94
CA PHE A 222 3.99 -0.80 14.38
C PHE A 222 4.96 -1.51 15.34
N LEU A 223 4.46 -2.27 16.31
CA LEU A 223 5.30 -3.06 17.22
C LEU A 223 6.13 -4.11 16.47
N GLY A 224 5.55 -4.75 15.44
CA GLY A 224 6.27 -5.68 14.58
C GLY A 224 7.39 -5.01 13.78
N LEU A 225 7.12 -3.82 13.20
CA LEU A 225 8.14 -3.02 12.51
C LEU A 225 9.22 -2.53 13.46
N LEU A 226 8.86 -2.11 14.67
CA LEU A 226 9.79 -1.66 15.70
C LEU A 226 10.74 -2.79 16.12
N LEU A 227 10.22 -4.02 16.25
CA LEU A 227 11.04 -5.20 16.53
C LEU A 227 12.03 -5.51 15.40
N ILE A 228 11.59 -5.41 14.14
CA ILE A 228 12.48 -5.57 12.98
C ILE A 228 13.57 -4.48 13.00
N TYR A 229 13.19 -3.22 13.25
CA TYR A 229 14.12 -2.10 13.30
C TYR A 229 15.21 -2.31 14.36
N TYR A 230 14.84 -2.63 15.60
CA TYR A 230 15.82 -2.86 16.66
C TYR A 230 16.73 -4.05 16.38
N THR A 231 16.22 -5.11 15.75
CA THR A 231 17.02 -6.30 15.42
C THR A 231 17.89 -6.11 14.18
N ALA A 232 17.51 -5.21 13.26
CA ALA A 232 18.29 -4.90 12.06
C ALA A 232 19.50 -4.00 12.33
N ASN A 233 19.47 -3.20 13.40
CA ASN A 233 20.59 -2.32 13.77
C ASN A 233 21.73 -3.05 14.50
N GLU A 234 21.51 -4.30 14.91
CA GLU A 234 22.48 -5.10 15.65
C GLU A 234 22.94 -6.29 14.80
N GLU A 235 24.15 -6.23 14.25
CA GLU A 235 24.67 -7.24 13.32
C GLU A 235 24.67 -8.66 13.92
N THR A 236 24.88 -8.78 15.24
CA THR A 236 24.89 -10.07 15.95
C THR A 236 23.51 -10.72 16.06
N LEU A 237 22.42 -10.01 15.75
CA LEU A 237 21.04 -10.46 15.92
C LEU A 237 20.37 -10.90 14.61
N LEU A 238 21.13 -11.20 13.56
CA LEU A 238 20.59 -11.65 12.27
C LEU A 238 19.52 -12.76 12.37
N PRO A 239 19.70 -13.85 13.16
CA PRO A 239 18.67 -14.88 13.28
C PRO A 239 17.37 -14.35 13.91
N LEU A 240 17.49 -13.43 14.87
CA LEU A 240 16.34 -12.81 15.53
C LEU A 240 15.61 -11.85 14.58
N MET A 241 16.32 -11.15 13.70
CA MET A 241 15.72 -10.33 12.65
C MET A 241 14.88 -11.19 11.68
N VAL A 242 15.39 -12.36 11.27
CA VAL A 242 14.63 -13.29 10.41
C VAL A 242 13.37 -13.78 11.12
N LEU A 243 13.48 -14.15 12.40
CA LEU A 243 12.32 -14.56 13.20
C LEU A 243 11.31 -13.40 13.36
N ALA A 244 11.77 -12.18 13.60
CA ALA A 244 10.93 -10.99 13.71
C ALA A 244 10.19 -10.70 12.39
N ALA A 245 10.85 -10.84 11.25
CA ALA A 245 10.23 -10.68 9.92
C ALA A 245 9.15 -11.75 9.68
N LEU A 246 9.40 -13.01 10.05
CA LEU A 246 8.39 -14.08 9.97
C LEU A 246 7.21 -13.81 10.90
N LEU A 247 7.46 -13.36 12.14
CA LEU A 247 6.40 -12.99 13.07
C LEU A 247 5.57 -11.82 12.55
N PHE A 248 6.21 -10.83 11.93
CA PHE A 248 5.54 -9.69 11.32
C PHE A 248 4.59 -10.12 10.19
N VAL A 249 5.00 -11.09 9.35
CA VAL A 249 4.12 -11.70 8.35
C VAL A 249 2.88 -12.31 9.01
N VAL A 250 3.04 -13.06 10.10
CA VAL A 250 1.92 -13.63 10.84
C VAL A 250 1.01 -12.53 11.40
N VAL A 251 1.58 -11.46 11.97
CA VAL A 251 0.81 -10.30 12.49
C VAL A 251 -0.02 -9.63 11.40
N ILE A 252 0.53 -9.42 10.18
CA ILE A 252 -0.22 -8.88 9.05
C ILE A 252 -1.42 -9.77 8.71
N LEU A 253 -1.25 -11.09 8.70
CA LEU A 253 -2.35 -12.01 8.40
C LEU A 253 -3.41 -12.04 9.50
N LEU A 254 -2.98 -12.05 10.77
CA LEU A 254 -3.88 -12.02 11.92
C LEU A 254 -4.71 -10.74 11.94
N THR A 255 -4.07 -9.58 11.76
CA THR A 255 -4.77 -8.28 11.72
C THR A 255 -5.76 -8.20 10.56
N ARG A 256 -5.45 -8.78 9.40
CA ARG A 256 -6.37 -8.89 8.25
C ARG A 256 -7.61 -9.72 8.60
N ILE A 257 -7.46 -10.92 9.15
CA ILE A 257 -8.60 -11.79 9.50
C ILE A 257 -9.43 -11.15 10.63
N PHE A 258 -8.75 -10.59 11.64
CA PHE A 258 -9.37 -9.89 12.76
C PHE A 258 -10.17 -8.67 12.32
N TRP A 259 -9.64 -7.90 11.36
CA TRP A 259 -10.34 -6.78 10.74
C TRP A 259 -11.67 -7.21 10.13
N ILE A 260 -11.66 -8.24 9.29
CA ILE A 260 -12.87 -8.76 8.63
C ILE A 260 -13.87 -9.24 9.69
N ALA A 261 -13.42 -10.04 10.66
CA ALA A 261 -14.28 -10.59 11.69
C ALA A 261 -14.96 -9.50 12.53
N CYS A 262 -14.19 -8.49 12.97
CA CYS A 262 -14.73 -7.37 13.76
C CYS A 262 -15.75 -6.54 12.97
N LEU A 263 -15.44 -6.18 11.71
CA LEU A 263 -16.35 -5.35 10.92
C LEU A 263 -17.66 -6.07 10.58
N LYS A 264 -17.63 -7.39 10.41
CA LYS A 264 -18.86 -8.18 10.23
C LYS A 264 -19.72 -8.21 11.48
N GLU A 265 -19.12 -8.33 12.67
CA GLU A 265 -19.86 -8.20 13.94
C GLU A 265 -20.45 -6.79 14.09
N ILE A 266 -19.69 -5.74 13.76
CA ILE A 266 -20.20 -4.35 13.80
C ILE A 266 -21.36 -4.17 12.82
N ASN A 267 -21.33 -4.83 11.66
CA ASN A 267 -22.43 -4.78 10.69
C ASN A 267 -23.68 -5.54 11.17
N SER A 268 -23.52 -6.67 11.87
CA SER A 268 -24.60 -7.53 12.35
C SER A 268 -25.29 -7.02 13.61
N GLU A 269 -24.58 -6.25 14.46
CA GLU A 269 -25.18 -5.59 15.61
C GLU A 269 -26.33 -4.67 15.13
N LYS A 270 -27.57 -5.02 15.54
CA LYS A 270 -28.78 -4.21 15.30
C LYS A 270 -28.50 -2.78 15.78
N ASN A 271 -29.17 -1.80 15.17
CA ASN A 271 -29.06 -0.41 15.62
C ASN A 271 -29.59 -0.35 17.06
N ILE A 272 -28.69 -0.43 18.03
CA ILE A 272 -28.97 0.01 19.39
C ILE A 272 -29.07 1.53 19.22
N PRO A 273 -30.26 2.11 19.42
CA PRO A 273 -30.45 3.56 19.33
C PRO A 273 -29.54 4.29 20.30
#